data_AF-A0A371F170-F1
#
_entry.id   AF-A0A371F170-F1
#
_cell.length_a   1.000
_cell.length_b   1.000
_cell.length_c   1.000
_cell.angle_alpha   90.00
_cell.angle_beta   90.00
_cell.angle_gamma   90.00
#
_symmetry.space_group_name_H-M   'P 1'
#
loop_
_entity.id
_entity.type
_entity.pdbx_description
1 polymer ?
#
loop_
_entity_poly.entity_id
_entity_poly.type
_entity_poly.pdbx_seq_one_letter_code
_entity_poly.pdbx_strand_id
1 'polypeptide(L)'
;MNSTILDVVKKEVTKLLAAGIICPISDSQWVSPVQVVPKKSGITVMKNQHDESSPREISREVPLLFSGWFLCNMKIHITPEDQHKTTFTSPFGTIAYTCMPFGLCNASSTFQLCMTSIFSDLLQECMEVFMDDCTVYVDSFACLENLSKVLTRCIDTNLVLNFEKCHFMVIGGIVLGHLVSNRGIKVEKSKIDIITSLPNPTSMQEVHSFLGHVGFYKRFIKNFSKTTLLLSKLLQKDVKFKFGQPYIEAFQELKSRLTSAPILQARNWELPFELMHSAFNSALGAILGQRTRVGKLVHVIAYASRIMDPT
;
A
#
# COMPACT_ATOMS: atom_id res chain seq x y z
N MET A 1 -9.66 -14.05 -30.88
CA MET A 1 -8.39 -13.83 -30.14
C MET A 1 -7.22 -14.17 -31.06
N ASN A 2 -6.09 -13.47 -30.93
CA ASN A 2 -4.83 -13.82 -31.62
C ASN A 2 -4.40 -15.24 -31.19
N SER A 3 -3.93 -16.09 -32.12
CA SER A 3 -3.53 -17.49 -31.84
C SER A 3 -2.47 -17.56 -30.74
N THR A 4 -1.51 -16.62 -30.72
CA THR A 4 -0.49 -16.52 -29.68
C THR A 4 -1.09 -16.26 -28.29
N ILE A 5 -2.18 -15.50 -28.19
CA ILE A 5 -2.86 -15.23 -26.92
C ILE A 5 -3.59 -16.48 -26.42
N LEU A 6 -4.22 -17.24 -27.33
CA LEU A 6 -4.90 -18.48 -26.97
C LEU A 6 -3.92 -19.52 -26.41
N ASP A 7 -2.74 -19.67 -27.01
CA ASP A 7 -1.72 -20.59 -26.53
C ASP A 7 -1.21 -20.23 -25.13
N VAL A 8 -1.01 -18.93 -24.86
CA VAL A 8 -0.60 -18.48 -23.53
C VAL A 8 -1.70 -18.71 -22.49
N VAL A 9 -2.96 -18.41 -22.83
CA VAL A 9 -4.10 -18.68 -21.94
C VAL A 9 -4.21 -20.17 -21.66
N LYS A 10 -4.07 -21.02 -22.68
CA LYS A 10 -4.09 -22.49 -22.52
C LYS A 10 -3.01 -22.98 -21.57
N LYS A 11 -1.78 -22.48 -21.74
CA LYS A 11 -0.65 -22.83 -20.88
C LYS A 11 -0.89 -22.43 -19.43
N GLU A 12 -1.42 -21.23 -19.19
CA GLU A 12 -1.67 -20.77 -17.82
C GLU A 12 -2.83 -21.51 -17.16
N VAL A 13 -3.94 -21.74 -17.88
CA VAL A 13 -5.06 -22.56 -17.39
C VAL A 13 -4.58 -23.98 -17.05
N THR A 14 -3.77 -24.60 -17.90
CA THR A 14 -3.24 -25.96 -17.64
C THR A 14 -2.37 -25.99 -16.39
N LYS A 15 -1.52 -24.97 -16.19
CA LYS A 15 -0.68 -24.84 -15.01
C LYS A 15 -1.50 -24.65 -13.72
N LEU A 16 -2.54 -23.80 -13.76
CA LEU A 16 -3.41 -23.56 -12.61
C LEU A 16 -4.27 -24.78 -12.26
N LEU A 17 -4.73 -25.54 -13.27
CA LEU A 17 -5.42 -26.82 -13.07
C LEU A 17 -4.49 -27.85 -12.41
N ALA A 18 -3.26 -28.01 -12.93
CA ALA A 18 -2.27 -28.93 -12.37
C ALA A 18 -1.87 -28.57 -10.92
N ALA A 19 -1.89 -27.28 -10.58
CA ALA A 19 -1.66 -26.79 -9.23
C ALA A 19 -2.89 -26.89 -8.30
N GLY A 20 -4.05 -27.33 -8.82
CA GLY A 20 -5.29 -27.43 -8.05
C GLY A 20 -5.84 -26.08 -7.59
N ILE A 21 -5.48 -24.98 -8.26
CA ILE A 21 -5.92 -23.59 -7.96
C ILE A 21 -7.27 -23.27 -8.62
N ILE A 22 -7.57 -23.98 -9.70
CA ILE A 22 -8.83 -23.91 -10.43
C ILE A 22 -9.36 -25.32 -10.72
N CYS A 23 -10.67 -25.45 -10.92
CA CYS A 23 -11.32 -26.69 -11.29
C CYS A 23 -12.33 -26.47 -12.43
N PRO A 24 -12.51 -27.44 -13.34
CA PRO A 24 -13.57 -27.37 -14.33
C PRO A 24 -14.93 -27.54 -13.65
N ILE A 25 -15.93 -26.81 -14.12
CA ILE A 25 -17.31 -26.93 -13.63
C ILE A 25 -18.28 -27.10 -14.80
N SER A 26 -19.33 -27.89 -14.58
CA SER A 26 -20.34 -28.17 -15.59
C SER A 26 -21.33 -27.02 -15.73
N ASP A 27 -21.85 -26.52 -14.61
CA ASP A 27 -22.91 -25.52 -14.58
C ASP A 27 -22.67 -24.52 -13.43
N SER A 28 -22.88 -23.22 -13.72
CA SER A 28 -22.87 -22.16 -12.70
C SER A 28 -23.82 -21.04 -13.12
N GLN A 29 -24.57 -20.53 -12.15
CA GLN A 29 -25.40 -19.32 -12.31
C GLN A 29 -24.56 -18.03 -12.36
N TRP A 30 -23.27 -18.12 -12.03
CA TRP A 30 -22.34 -17.01 -11.98
C TRP A 30 -21.29 -17.18 -13.06
N VAL A 31 -21.01 -16.13 -13.82
CA VAL A 31 -19.92 -16.10 -14.80
C VAL A 31 -19.30 -14.71 -14.81
N SER A 32 -18.00 -14.64 -14.51
CA SER A 32 -17.21 -13.43 -14.68
C SER A 32 -16.44 -13.46 -16.01
N PRO A 33 -16.41 -12.36 -16.77
CA PRO A 33 -15.61 -12.27 -18.00
C PRO A 33 -14.11 -12.28 -17.67
N VAL A 34 -13.30 -12.94 -18.50
CA VAL A 34 -11.84 -12.95 -18.38
C VAL A 34 -11.21 -11.90 -19.29
N GLN A 35 -10.32 -11.08 -18.72
CA GLN A 35 -9.46 -10.18 -19.49
C GLN A 35 -8.00 -10.58 -19.38
N VAL A 36 -7.37 -10.80 -20.53
CA VAL A 36 -5.95 -11.11 -20.66
C VAL A 36 -5.14 -9.82 -20.58
N VAL A 37 -4.32 -9.64 -19.53
CA VAL A 37 -3.41 -8.48 -19.41
C VAL A 37 -1.96 -8.94 -19.60
N PRO A 38 -1.27 -8.51 -20.66
CA PRO A 38 0.15 -8.82 -20.86
C PRO A 38 1.02 -7.99 -19.91
N LYS A 39 1.84 -8.62 -19.05
CA LYS A 39 2.99 -7.95 -18.40
C LYS A 39 4.25 -8.13 -19.23
N LYS A 40 5.24 -7.28 -18.95
CA LYS A 40 6.62 -7.39 -19.46
C LYS A 40 7.31 -8.74 -19.12
N SER A 41 6.75 -9.56 -18.22
CA SER A 41 7.27 -10.89 -17.83
C SER A 41 6.24 -12.04 -17.86
N GLY A 42 5.04 -11.85 -18.45
CA GLY A 42 3.99 -12.88 -18.52
C GLY A 42 2.57 -12.33 -18.35
N ILE A 43 1.54 -13.11 -18.66
CA ILE A 43 0.13 -12.65 -18.57
C ILE A 43 -0.40 -12.82 -17.14
N THR A 44 -1.14 -11.85 -16.62
CA THR A 44 -1.98 -12.01 -15.42
C THR A 44 -3.38 -11.47 -15.72
N VAL A 45 -4.44 -12.09 -15.19
CA VAL A 45 -5.83 -11.62 -15.30
C VAL A 45 -6.18 -10.83 -14.05
N MET A 46 -6.50 -9.52 -14.14
CA MET A 46 -7.16 -8.72 -13.07
C MET A 46 -7.73 -7.38 -13.58
N LYS A 47 -8.92 -6.96 -13.08
CA LYS A 47 -9.13 -5.75 -12.23
C LYS A 47 -10.60 -5.60 -11.75
N ASN A 48 -10.79 -5.09 -10.53
CA ASN A 48 -11.80 -4.08 -10.20
C ASN A 48 -11.17 -3.06 -9.25
N GLN A 49 -11.63 -1.80 -9.32
CA GLN A 49 -11.08 -0.67 -8.59
C GLN A 49 -11.84 -0.47 -7.28
N HIS A 50 -11.12 -0.53 -6.16
CA HIS A 50 -11.27 0.30 -4.95
C HIS A 50 -10.47 -0.38 -3.84
N ASP A 51 -9.25 0.11 -3.61
CA ASP A 51 -8.47 -0.21 -2.42
C ASP A 51 -7.97 1.10 -1.83
N GLU A 52 -8.75 1.70 -0.94
CA GLU A 52 -8.23 2.62 0.07
C GLU A 52 -8.21 1.87 1.40
N SER A 53 -7.06 1.29 1.74
CA SER A 53 -6.74 0.96 3.11
C SER A 53 -5.57 1.83 3.55
N SER A 54 -5.81 2.64 4.58
CA SER A 54 -4.78 3.44 5.23
C SER A 54 -3.77 2.51 5.91
N PRO A 55 -2.45 2.67 5.72
CA PRO A 55 -1.47 1.84 6.39
C PRO A 55 -1.57 2.03 7.90
N ARG A 56 -1.59 0.92 8.65
CA ARG A 56 -1.30 0.94 10.10
C ARG A 56 0.08 1.58 10.29
N GLU A 57 0.21 2.42 11.32
CA GLU A 57 1.41 3.24 11.54
C GLU A 57 2.65 2.36 11.76
N ILE A 58 3.68 2.55 10.93
CA ILE A 58 5.02 1.99 11.13
C ILE A 58 5.54 2.60 12.44
N SER A 59 5.60 1.79 13.49
CA SER A 59 5.67 2.29 14.86
C SER A 59 7.08 2.34 15.45
N ARG A 60 8.10 1.78 14.76
CA ARG A 60 9.44 1.59 15.36
C ARG A 60 10.62 1.95 14.45
N GLU A 61 11.65 2.53 15.08
CA GLU A 61 12.99 2.77 14.56
C GLU A 61 13.82 1.50 14.77
N VAL A 62 13.77 0.56 13.83
CA VAL A 62 14.55 -0.68 13.91
C VAL A 62 15.24 -0.94 12.58
N PRO A 63 16.52 -1.38 12.59
CA PRO A 63 17.15 -1.94 11.41
C PRO A 63 16.25 -3.00 10.79
N LEU A 64 15.91 -2.81 9.51
CA LEU A 64 15.08 -3.72 8.76
C LEU A 64 15.92 -4.93 8.35
N LEU A 65 15.86 -6.00 9.13
CA LEU A 65 16.65 -7.18 8.79
C LEU A 65 16.14 -7.83 7.50
N PHE A 66 14.82 -7.89 7.33
CA PHE A 66 14.22 -8.59 6.23
C PHE A 66 12.93 -7.90 5.80
N SER A 67 12.79 -7.64 4.50
CA SER A 67 11.50 -7.41 3.88
C SER A 67 11.22 -8.50 2.86
N GLY A 68 10.05 -9.12 2.95
CA GLY A 68 9.65 -10.24 2.12
C GLY A 68 8.25 -10.07 1.58
N TRP A 69 8.03 -10.58 0.36
CA TRP A 69 6.72 -10.54 -0.30
C TRP A 69 6.14 -11.95 -0.38
N PHE A 70 4.98 -12.17 0.23
CA PHE A 70 4.28 -13.44 0.19
C PHE A 70 3.59 -13.68 -1.16
N LEU A 71 3.72 -14.89 -1.69
CA LEU A 71 3.08 -15.31 -2.95
C LEU A 71 1.75 -16.07 -2.75
N CYS A 72 1.25 -16.16 -1.51
CA CYS A 72 0.29 -17.19 -1.10
C CYS A 72 -1.20 -16.81 -1.24
N ASN A 73 -1.57 -15.70 -1.90
CA ASN A 73 -2.99 -15.40 -2.15
C ASN A 73 -3.70 -16.60 -2.80
N MET A 74 -3.07 -17.22 -3.80
CA MET A 74 -3.60 -18.39 -4.50
C MET A 74 -3.44 -19.72 -3.75
N LYS A 75 -3.10 -19.70 -2.45
CA LYS A 75 -3.01 -20.89 -1.60
C LYS A 75 -4.10 -20.94 -0.52
N ILE A 76 -4.83 -19.84 -0.31
CA ILE A 76 -5.95 -19.84 0.65
C ILE A 76 -7.15 -20.47 -0.05
N HIS A 77 -7.59 -21.63 0.43
CA HIS A 77 -8.73 -22.33 -0.15
C HIS A 77 -10.04 -21.56 0.08
N ILE A 78 -10.85 -21.53 -0.97
CA ILE A 78 -12.23 -21.03 -0.89
C ILE A 78 -13.09 -22.17 -0.36
N THR A 79 -13.98 -21.85 0.57
CA THR A 79 -15.06 -22.72 1.04
C THR A 79 -15.78 -23.35 -0.16
N PRO A 80 -15.96 -24.68 -0.22
CA PRO A 80 -16.57 -25.35 -1.39
C PRO A 80 -17.91 -24.75 -1.83
N GLU A 81 -18.70 -24.28 -0.87
CA GLU A 81 -19.99 -23.61 -1.09
C GLU A 81 -19.87 -22.29 -1.86
N ASP A 82 -18.74 -21.58 -1.78
CA ASP A 82 -18.55 -20.28 -2.43
C ASP A 82 -17.73 -20.36 -3.73
N GLN A 83 -17.10 -21.50 -4.05
CA GLN A 83 -16.26 -21.67 -5.24
C GLN A 83 -17.01 -21.32 -6.54
N HIS A 84 -18.28 -21.73 -6.65
CA HIS A 84 -19.12 -21.45 -7.82
C HIS A 84 -19.31 -19.95 -8.10
N LYS A 85 -19.18 -19.06 -7.09
CA LYS A 85 -19.27 -17.60 -7.27
C LYS A 85 -18.04 -17.01 -7.97
N THR A 86 -16.93 -17.75 -7.98
CA THR A 86 -15.67 -17.34 -8.63
C THR A 86 -15.53 -17.87 -10.06
N THR A 87 -16.61 -18.40 -10.61
CA THR A 87 -16.65 -18.96 -11.96
C THR A 87 -16.30 -17.92 -13.02
N PHE A 88 -15.49 -18.33 -13.98
CA PHE A 88 -15.17 -17.57 -15.17
C PHE A 88 -15.19 -18.45 -16.41
N THR A 89 -15.39 -17.82 -17.57
CA THR A 89 -15.34 -18.51 -18.87
C THR A 89 -14.02 -18.28 -19.56
N SER A 90 -13.43 -19.36 -20.08
CA SER A 90 -12.27 -19.32 -20.96
C SER A 90 -12.63 -19.97 -22.30
N PRO A 91 -11.85 -19.74 -23.37
CA PRO A 91 -12.00 -20.49 -24.63
C PRO A 91 -11.88 -22.02 -24.47
N PHE A 92 -11.41 -22.50 -23.32
CA PHE A 92 -11.18 -23.91 -23.01
C PHE A 92 -12.22 -24.50 -22.04
N GLY A 93 -13.25 -23.73 -21.67
CA GLY A 93 -14.35 -24.17 -20.81
C GLY A 93 -14.67 -23.23 -19.67
N THR A 94 -15.69 -23.61 -18.89
CA THR A 94 -16.13 -22.93 -17.67
C THR A 94 -15.36 -23.49 -16.47
N ILE A 95 -14.78 -22.58 -15.69
CA ILE A 95 -13.81 -22.92 -14.65
C ILE A 95 -14.13 -22.10 -13.40
N ALA A 96 -13.99 -22.69 -12.23
CA ALA A 96 -14.05 -21.99 -10.94
C ALA A 96 -12.69 -22.00 -10.23
N TYR A 97 -12.47 -21.03 -9.34
CA TYR A 97 -11.32 -21.04 -8.46
C TYR A 97 -11.60 -21.89 -7.22
N THR A 98 -10.64 -22.72 -6.85
CA THR A 98 -10.62 -23.47 -5.59
C THR A 98 -9.82 -22.75 -4.52
N CYS A 99 -8.93 -21.84 -4.94
CA CYS A 99 -8.12 -20.98 -4.08
C CYS A 99 -8.41 -19.51 -4.40
N MET A 100 -8.29 -18.64 -3.41
CA MET A 100 -8.66 -17.24 -3.48
C MET A 100 -7.97 -16.53 -4.68
N PRO A 101 -8.72 -16.16 -5.74
CA PRO A 101 -8.15 -15.44 -6.85
C PRO A 101 -7.88 -14.00 -6.45
N PHE A 102 -6.96 -13.40 -7.19
CA PHE A 102 -6.78 -11.98 -7.14
C PHE A 102 -8.06 -11.25 -7.62
N GLY A 103 -8.45 -10.19 -6.92
CA GLY A 103 -9.54 -9.29 -7.34
C GLY A 103 -10.86 -9.50 -6.59
N LEU A 104 -10.93 -10.45 -5.65
CA LEU A 104 -12.03 -10.49 -4.69
C LEU A 104 -11.90 -9.32 -3.70
N CYS A 105 -13.02 -8.65 -3.44
CA CYS A 105 -13.09 -7.48 -2.55
C CYS A 105 -12.54 -7.75 -1.14
N ASN A 106 -12.75 -8.96 -0.62
CA ASN A 106 -12.30 -9.36 0.72
C ASN A 106 -11.02 -10.21 0.71
N ALA A 107 -10.34 -10.34 -0.44
CA ALA A 107 -9.11 -11.14 -0.51
C ALA A 107 -8.05 -10.59 0.44
N SER A 108 -7.86 -9.27 0.39
CA SER A 108 -6.94 -8.51 1.21
C SER A 108 -7.16 -8.71 2.71
N SER A 109 -8.40 -8.53 3.16
CA SER A 109 -8.75 -8.68 4.58
C SER A 109 -8.60 -10.13 5.06
N THR A 110 -9.02 -11.10 4.24
CA THR A 110 -8.87 -12.53 4.54
C THR A 110 -7.40 -12.91 4.63
N PHE A 111 -6.57 -12.40 3.73
CA PHE A 111 -5.13 -12.63 3.75
C PHE A 111 -4.47 -12.06 4.99
N GLN A 112 -4.78 -10.81 5.35
CA GLN A 112 -4.28 -10.19 6.57
C GLN A 112 -4.66 -11.01 7.81
N LEU A 113 -5.90 -11.50 7.91
CA LEU A 113 -6.34 -12.33 9.03
C LEU A 113 -5.56 -13.65 9.10
N CYS A 114 -5.36 -14.31 7.96
CA CYS A 114 -4.58 -15.53 7.85
C CYS A 114 -3.14 -15.30 8.34
N MET A 115 -2.47 -14.26 7.84
CA MET A 115 -1.12 -13.90 8.26
C MET A 115 -1.04 -13.55 9.74
N THR A 116 -2.03 -12.80 10.23
CA THR A 116 -2.09 -12.42 11.65
C THR A 116 -2.22 -13.64 12.55
N SER A 117 -2.97 -14.66 12.11
CA SER A 117 -3.11 -15.93 12.82
C SER A 117 -1.80 -16.74 12.79
N ILE A 118 -1.20 -16.92 11.60
CA ILE A 118 0.03 -17.70 11.40
C ILE A 118 1.20 -17.15 12.21
N PHE A 119 1.33 -15.83 12.31
CA PHE A 119 2.45 -15.16 12.98
C PHE A 119 2.06 -14.54 14.33
N SER A 120 0.91 -14.92 14.90
CA SER A 120 0.34 -14.29 16.10
C SER A 120 1.31 -14.18 17.28
N ASP A 121 2.19 -15.15 17.47
CA ASP A 121 3.23 -15.20 18.50
C ASP A 121 4.49 -14.39 18.17
N LEU A 122 4.73 -14.07 16.90
CA LEU A 122 5.91 -13.33 16.44
C LEU A 122 5.61 -11.85 16.16
N LEU A 123 4.34 -11.52 15.96
CA LEU A 123 3.89 -10.16 15.70
C LEU A 123 4.16 -9.22 16.87
N GLN A 124 4.58 -8.00 16.56
CA GLN A 124 4.96 -6.95 17.52
C GLN A 124 6.23 -7.25 18.34
N GLU A 125 6.66 -8.50 18.44
CA GLU A 125 7.93 -8.87 19.06
C GLU A 125 9.07 -8.70 18.07
N CYS A 126 9.07 -9.47 16.98
CA CYS A 126 10.17 -9.48 16.01
C CYS A 126 9.72 -9.24 14.57
N MET A 127 8.40 -9.21 14.29
CA MET A 127 7.90 -8.96 12.94
C MET A 127 6.63 -8.13 12.90
N GLU A 128 6.42 -7.46 11.78
CA GLU A 128 5.14 -6.88 11.36
C GLU A 128 4.76 -7.50 10.02
N VAL A 129 3.47 -7.78 9.85
CA VAL A 129 2.91 -8.21 8.57
C VAL A 129 1.78 -7.28 8.20
N PHE A 130 1.85 -6.80 6.97
CA PHE A 130 0.79 -6.03 6.35
C PHE A 130 0.54 -6.61 4.97
N MET A 131 -0.63 -7.22 4.81
CA MET A 131 -1.01 -7.87 3.56
C MET A 131 0.07 -8.87 3.15
N ASP A 132 0.55 -8.77 1.92
CA ASP A 132 1.60 -9.55 1.31
C ASP A 132 3.02 -9.12 1.71
N ASP A 133 3.20 -7.98 2.37
CA ASP A 133 4.48 -7.54 2.89
C ASP A 133 4.70 -8.03 4.32
N CYS A 134 5.84 -8.68 4.55
CA CYS A 134 6.34 -8.96 5.89
C CYS A 134 7.65 -8.23 6.14
N THR A 135 7.82 -7.80 7.38
CA THR A 135 9.01 -7.12 7.84
C THR A 135 9.47 -7.73 9.15
N VAL A 136 10.74 -8.10 9.24
CA VAL A 136 11.36 -8.61 10.48
C VAL A 136 12.33 -7.55 11.00
N TYR A 137 12.14 -7.17 12.26
CA TYR A 137 12.91 -6.15 12.96
C TYR A 137 13.85 -6.79 13.98
N VAL A 138 14.97 -6.12 14.24
CA VAL A 138 15.93 -6.59 15.25
C VAL A 138 16.71 -5.45 15.88
N ASP A 139 16.92 -5.57 17.19
CA ASP A 139 17.65 -4.59 18.00
C ASP A 139 19.15 -4.96 18.19
N SER A 140 19.59 -6.17 17.78
CA SER A 140 20.95 -6.68 17.99
C SER A 140 21.37 -7.83 17.03
N PHE A 141 22.57 -8.41 17.23
CA PHE A 141 23.10 -9.57 16.48
C PHE A 141 22.28 -10.86 16.61
N ALA A 142 21.26 -10.92 17.48
CA ALA A 142 20.24 -11.98 17.52
C ALA A 142 19.36 -12.07 16.23
N CYS A 143 19.72 -11.26 15.23
CA CYS A 143 19.05 -11.08 13.95
C CYS A 143 18.79 -12.39 13.20
N LEU A 144 19.75 -13.32 13.22
CA LEU A 144 19.61 -14.59 12.51
C LEU A 144 18.58 -15.52 13.16
N GLU A 145 18.40 -15.44 14.48
CA GLU A 145 17.45 -16.31 15.18
C GLU A 145 16.00 -15.92 14.87
N ASN A 146 15.68 -14.63 14.90
CA ASN A 146 14.33 -14.15 14.56
C ASN A 146 13.99 -14.42 13.10
N LEU A 147 14.92 -14.17 12.19
CA LEU A 147 14.73 -14.51 10.78
C LEU A 147 14.56 -16.01 10.59
N SER A 148 15.36 -16.84 11.28
CA SER A 148 15.21 -18.30 11.24
C SER A 148 13.83 -18.73 11.71
N LYS A 149 13.32 -18.20 12.83
CA LYS A 149 11.96 -18.51 13.32
C LYS A 149 10.88 -18.17 12.28
N VAL A 150 10.98 -17.00 11.65
CA VAL A 150 10.03 -16.54 10.62
C VAL A 150 10.09 -17.45 9.41
N LEU A 151 11.29 -17.79 8.91
CA LEU A 151 11.46 -18.67 7.76
C LEU A 151 11.00 -20.10 8.05
N THR A 152 11.29 -20.63 9.24
CA THR A 152 10.77 -21.93 9.70
C THR A 152 9.25 -21.92 9.72
N ARG A 153 8.63 -20.89 10.30
CA ARG A 153 7.16 -20.75 10.28
C ARG A 153 6.59 -20.72 8.87
N CYS A 154 7.26 -20.05 7.93
CA CYS A 154 6.87 -20.07 6.52
C CYS A 154 6.90 -21.48 5.93
N ILE A 155 7.94 -22.27 6.23
CA ILE A 155 8.06 -23.66 5.77
C ILE A 155 6.92 -24.51 6.36
N ASP A 156 6.72 -24.45 7.68
CA ASP A 156 5.71 -25.25 8.39
C ASP A 156 4.29 -24.96 7.91
N THR A 157 4.02 -23.72 7.51
CA THR A 157 2.71 -23.27 7.01
C THR A 157 2.61 -23.25 5.49
N ASN A 158 3.60 -23.78 4.77
CA ASN A 158 3.67 -23.81 3.31
C ASN A 158 3.55 -22.42 2.64
N LEU A 159 3.97 -21.36 3.35
CA LEU A 159 4.08 -20.02 2.80
C LEU A 159 5.34 -19.90 1.94
N VAL A 160 5.20 -19.25 0.78
CA VAL A 160 6.32 -19.04 -0.15
C VAL A 160 6.56 -17.57 -0.29
N LEU A 161 7.82 -17.19 -0.08
CA LEU A 161 8.33 -15.84 -0.24
C LEU A 161 8.87 -15.67 -1.67
N ASN A 162 8.63 -14.50 -2.25
CA ASN A 162 9.23 -14.13 -3.53
C ASN A 162 10.68 -13.69 -3.30
N PHE A 163 11.63 -14.57 -3.59
CA PHE A 163 13.07 -14.31 -3.42
C PHE A 163 13.55 -13.04 -4.15
N GLU A 164 13.06 -12.76 -5.36
CA GLU A 164 13.47 -11.58 -6.14
C GLU A 164 13.04 -10.25 -5.48
N LYS A 165 12.00 -10.30 -4.65
CA LYS A 165 11.50 -9.14 -3.89
C LYS A 165 11.98 -9.13 -2.43
N CYS A 166 12.69 -10.17 -2.01
CA CYS A 166 13.21 -10.27 -0.66
C CYS A 166 14.49 -9.44 -0.51
N HIS A 167 14.55 -8.63 0.53
CA HIS A 167 15.73 -7.87 0.89
C HIS A 167 16.22 -8.35 2.25
N PHE A 168 17.49 -8.75 2.33
CA PHE A 168 18.09 -9.29 3.55
C PHE A 168 19.20 -8.36 4.06
N MET A 169 19.31 -8.23 5.38
CA MET A 169 20.34 -7.46 6.09
C MET A 169 20.46 -6.01 5.61
N VAL A 170 19.33 -5.30 5.51
CA VAL A 170 19.31 -3.91 5.05
C VAL A 170 19.23 -2.91 6.22
N ILE A 171 19.90 -1.77 6.09
CA ILE A 171 19.83 -0.70 7.13
C ILE A 171 18.57 0.16 6.96
N GLY A 172 17.90 0.02 5.82
CA GLY A 172 16.61 0.61 5.51
C GLY A 172 15.99 -0.05 4.28
N GLY A 173 14.69 0.06 4.14
CA GLY A 173 13.90 -0.65 3.13
C GLY A 173 12.57 0.02 2.86
N ILE A 174 11.92 -0.40 1.77
CA ILE A 174 10.59 0.08 1.41
C ILE A 174 9.56 -0.78 2.15
N VAL A 175 8.75 -0.14 2.98
CA VAL A 175 7.65 -0.76 3.73
C VAL A 175 6.41 0.10 3.48
N LEU A 176 5.36 -0.48 2.89
CA LEU A 176 4.09 0.22 2.60
C LEU A 176 4.25 1.50 1.76
N GLY A 177 5.19 1.49 0.82
CA GLY A 177 5.49 2.66 -0.04
C GLY A 177 6.25 3.79 0.67
N HIS A 178 6.77 3.53 1.87
CA HIS A 178 7.65 4.44 2.60
C HIS A 178 9.05 3.84 2.73
N LEU A 179 10.08 4.66 2.56
CA LEU A 179 11.45 4.29 2.87
C LEU A 179 11.65 4.42 4.38
N VAL A 180 11.76 3.30 5.07
CA VAL A 180 12.01 3.23 6.51
C VAL A 180 13.49 2.97 6.73
N SER A 181 14.10 3.71 7.66
CA SER A 181 15.51 3.57 8.04
C SER A 181 15.68 3.92 9.51
N ASN A 182 16.87 3.67 10.05
CA ASN A 182 17.25 4.13 11.39
C ASN A 182 17.20 5.66 11.58
N ARG A 183 17.10 6.46 10.51
CA ARG A 183 16.95 7.93 10.57
C ARG A 183 15.48 8.36 10.63
N GLY A 184 14.55 7.44 10.43
CA GLY A 184 13.13 7.71 10.31
C GLY A 184 12.55 7.27 8.95
N ILE A 185 11.33 7.74 8.71
CA ILE A 185 10.46 7.40 7.59
C ILE A 185 10.52 8.52 6.55
N LYS A 186 10.75 8.15 5.29
CA LYS A 186 10.77 9.04 4.14
C LYS A 186 9.83 8.54 3.04
N VAL A 187 9.36 9.43 2.18
CA VAL A 187 8.65 9.04 0.96
C VAL A 187 9.63 8.43 -0.05
N GLU A 188 9.21 7.33 -0.70
CA GLU A 188 10.02 6.67 -1.74
C GLU A 188 10.23 7.59 -2.95
N LYS A 189 11.47 7.70 -3.44
CA LYS A 189 11.84 8.62 -4.52
C LYS A 189 11.07 8.33 -5.83
N SER A 190 10.88 7.06 -6.18
CA SER A 190 10.15 6.68 -7.40
C SER A 190 8.71 7.24 -7.41
N LYS A 191 8.05 7.23 -6.25
CA LYS A 191 6.69 7.77 -6.08
C LYS A 191 6.68 9.30 -6.17
N ILE A 192 7.70 9.96 -5.61
CA ILE A 192 7.86 11.41 -5.74
C ILE A 192 8.06 11.78 -7.21
N ASP A 193 8.96 11.10 -7.91
CA ASP A 193 9.29 11.40 -9.31
C ASP A 193 8.06 11.28 -10.22
N ILE A 194 7.22 10.25 -10.00
CA ILE A 194 5.94 10.10 -10.69
C ILE A 194 5.05 11.33 -10.44
N ILE A 195 4.86 11.73 -9.18
CA ILE A 195 3.98 12.86 -8.83
C ILE A 195 4.54 14.18 -9.38
N THR A 196 5.85 14.40 -9.32
CA THR A 196 6.51 15.59 -9.84
C THR A 196 6.32 15.69 -11.35
N SER A 197 6.40 14.57 -12.07
CA SER A 197 6.25 14.50 -13.53
C SER A 197 4.82 14.71 -14.06
N LEU A 198 3.78 14.65 -13.21
CA LEU A 198 2.39 14.78 -13.65
C LEU A 198 2.14 16.13 -14.33
N PRO A 199 1.40 16.21 -15.45
CA PRO A 199 1.02 17.49 -16.03
C PRO A 199 0.02 18.24 -15.14
N ASN A 200 -0.24 19.51 -15.46
CA ASN A 200 -1.31 20.26 -14.81
C ASN A 200 -2.67 19.58 -15.11
N PRO A 201 -3.56 19.43 -14.12
CA PRO A 201 -4.86 18.82 -14.31
C PRO A 201 -5.72 19.58 -15.33
N THR A 202 -6.34 18.84 -16.24
CA THR A 202 -7.24 19.36 -17.28
C THR A 202 -8.72 19.12 -16.95
N SER A 203 -9.01 18.30 -15.93
CA SER A 203 -10.36 17.94 -15.52
C SER A 203 -10.52 17.84 -14.00
N MET A 204 -11.77 17.91 -13.52
CA MET A 204 -12.09 17.68 -12.10
C MET A 204 -11.70 16.27 -11.63
N GLN A 205 -11.82 15.26 -12.49
CA GLN A 205 -11.42 13.88 -12.17
C GLN A 205 -9.91 13.78 -11.92
N GLU A 206 -9.10 14.48 -12.71
CA GLU A 206 -7.65 14.53 -12.51
C GLU A 206 -7.28 15.25 -11.20
N VAL A 207 -7.96 16.35 -10.86
CA VAL A 207 -7.77 17.02 -9.57
C VAL A 207 -8.15 16.11 -8.41
N HIS A 208 -9.28 15.41 -8.51
CA HIS A 208 -9.73 14.47 -7.48
C HIS A 208 -8.74 13.32 -7.30
N SER A 209 -8.29 12.71 -8.40
CA SER A 209 -7.28 11.66 -8.40
C SER A 209 -5.98 12.15 -7.76
N PHE A 210 -5.48 13.32 -8.16
CA PHE A 210 -4.28 13.92 -7.59
C PHE A 210 -4.40 14.17 -6.08
N LEU A 211 -5.51 14.75 -5.61
CA LEU A 211 -5.73 14.98 -4.19
C LEU A 211 -5.79 13.67 -3.39
N GLY A 212 -6.37 12.61 -3.95
CA GLY A 212 -6.32 11.27 -3.35
C GLY A 212 -4.90 10.74 -3.21
N HIS A 213 -4.08 10.87 -4.26
CA HIS A 213 -2.68 10.44 -4.25
C HIS A 213 -1.82 11.23 -3.25
N VAL A 214 -1.96 12.56 -3.22
CA VAL A 214 -1.20 13.40 -2.29
C VAL A 214 -1.71 13.26 -0.85
N GLY A 215 -2.99 12.95 -0.66
CA GLY A 215 -3.60 12.70 0.64
C GLY A 215 -2.89 11.60 1.44
N PHE A 216 -2.34 10.59 0.76
CA PHE A 216 -1.50 9.54 1.37
C PHE A 216 -0.25 10.11 2.06
N TYR A 217 0.32 11.19 1.52
CA TYR A 217 1.53 11.84 2.03
C TYR A 217 1.25 13.05 2.93
N LYS A 218 -0.02 13.31 3.31
CA LYS A 218 -0.41 14.47 4.12
C LYS A 218 0.44 14.65 5.39
N ARG A 219 0.88 13.54 6.00
CA ARG A 219 1.69 13.53 7.23
C ARG A 219 3.09 14.13 7.06
N PHE A 220 3.59 14.23 5.82
CA PHE A 220 4.89 14.80 5.47
C PHE A 220 4.80 16.28 5.08
N ILE A 221 3.59 16.78 4.78
CA ILE A 221 3.36 18.13 4.25
C ILE A 221 2.83 19.03 5.36
N LYS A 222 3.65 20.00 5.79
CA LYS A 222 3.20 21.06 6.70
C LYS A 222 2.01 21.82 6.11
N ASN A 223 0.97 22.07 6.90
CA ASN A 223 -0.21 22.84 6.51
C ASN A 223 -0.90 22.33 5.21
N PHE A 224 -0.91 21.02 4.99
CA PHE A 224 -1.48 20.38 3.81
C PHE A 224 -2.89 20.89 3.47
N SER A 225 -3.78 20.94 4.48
CA SER A 225 -5.16 21.41 4.31
C SER A 225 -5.29 22.81 3.72
N LYS A 226 -4.34 23.72 3.99
CA LYS A 226 -4.38 25.08 3.45
C LYS A 226 -4.18 25.06 1.93
N THR A 227 -3.22 24.29 1.46
CA THR A 227 -2.89 24.21 0.03
C THR A 227 -3.93 23.38 -0.72
N THR A 228 -4.45 22.30 -0.11
CA THR A 228 -5.50 21.50 -0.75
C THR A 228 -6.85 22.18 -0.77
N LEU A 229 -7.18 23.04 0.21
CA LEU A 229 -8.46 23.75 0.25
C LEU A 229 -8.73 24.51 -1.06
N LEU A 230 -7.69 25.12 -1.64
CA LEU A 230 -7.84 25.82 -2.92
C LEU A 230 -8.22 24.85 -4.04
N LEU A 231 -7.55 23.70 -4.14
CA LEU A 231 -7.87 22.68 -5.13
C LEU A 231 -9.23 22.01 -4.87
N SER A 232 -9.62 21.83 -3.61
CA SER A 232 -10.92 21.27 -3.24
C SER A 232 -12.10 22.17 -3.66
N LYS A 233 -11.90 23.49 -3.79
CA LYS A 233 -12.94 24.39 -4.33
C LYS A 233 -13.30 24.07 -5.79
N LEU A 234 -12.36 23.53 -6.57
CA LEU A 234 -12.62 23.08 -7.95
C LEU A 234 -13.47 21.81 -8.03
N LEU A 235 -13.62 21.08 -6.92
CA LEU A 235 -14.40 19.85 -6.83
C LEU A 235 -15.84 20.09 -6.32
N GLN A 236 -16.20 21.33 -6.01
CA GLN A 236 -17.55 21.67 -5.57
C GLN A 236 -18.55 21.56 -6.72
N LYS A 237 -19.80 21.20 -6.40
CA LYS A 237 -20.89 21.14 -7.37
C LYS A 237 -21.12 22.52 -7.99
N ASP A 238 -21.47 22.54 -9.28
CA ASP A 238 -21.80 23.74 -10.06
C ASP A 238 -20.66 24.74 -10.31
N VAL A 239 -19.40 24.36 -10.08
CA VAL A 239 -18.23 25.18 -10.41
C VAL A 239 -17.74 24.86 -11.82
N LYS A 240 -17.67 25.89 -12.70
CA LYS A 240 -17.00 25.74 -14.00
C LYS A 240 -15.51 25.50 -13.79
N PHE A 241 -15.00 24.38 -14.32
CA PHE A 241 -13.58 24.05 -14.21
C PHE A 241 -12.73 25.09 -14.95
N LYS A 242 -11.96 25.88 -14.18
CA LYS A 242 -10.99 26.83 -14.69
C LYS A 242 -9.70 26.72 -13.88
N PHE A 243 -8.73 26.01 -14.43
CA PHE A 243 -7.43 25.80 -13.80
C PHE A 243 -6.49 26.99 -14.06
N GLY A 244 -6.83 28.13 -13.47
CA GLY A 244 -6.06 29.36 -13.57
C GLY A 244 -4.82 29.41 -12.68
N GLN A 245 -4.09 30.52 -12.76
CA GLN A 245 -2.84 30.78 -12.05
C GLN A 245 -2.82 30.40 -10.54
N PRO A 246 -3.80 30.78 -9.70
CA PRO A 246 -3.74 30.43 -8.28
C PRO A 246 -3.82 28.91 -8.02
N TYR A 247 -4.50 28.16 -8.88
CA TYR A 247 -4.57 26.70 -8.77
C TYR A 247 -3.28 26.03 -9.26
N ILE A 248 -2.66 26.58 -10.31
CA ILE A 248 -1.35 26.13 -10.80
C ILE A 248 -0.29 26.33 -9.70
N GLU A 249 -0.29 27.49 -9.04
CA GLU A 249 0.62 27.78 -7.92
C GLU A 249 0.43 26.80 -6.76
N ALA A 250 -0.82 26.55 -6.35
CA ALA A 250 -1.09 25.56 -5.29
C ALA A 250 -0.68 24.14 -5.69
N PHE A 251 -0.86 23.76 -6.96
CA PHE A 251 -0.45 22.46 -7.48
C PHE A 251 1.07 22.29 -7.48
N GLN A 252 1.81 23.30 -7.96
CA GLN A 252 3.27 23.30 -7.96
C GLN A 252 3.84 23.37 -6.54
N GLU A 253 3.21 24.13 -5.64
CA GLU A 253 3.58 24.19 -4.23
C GLU A 253 3.45 22.82 -3.54
N LEU A 254 2.36 22.07 -3.80
CA LEU A 254 2.20 20.72 -3.27
C LEU A 254 3.29 19.77 -3.77
N LYS A 255 3.64 19.85 -5.06
CA LYS A 255 4.74 19.06 -5.63
C LYS A 255 6.08 19.41 -4.98
N SER A 256 6.38 20.70 -4.84
CA SER A 256 7.61 21.18 -4.21
C SER A 256 7.74 20.69 -2.75
N ARG A 257 6.65 20.71 -1.99
CA ARG A 257 6.61 20.20 -0.60
C ARG A 257 6.80 18.70 -0.49
N LEU A 258 6.35 17.92 -1.48
CA LEU A 258 6.62 16.49 -1.52
C LEU A 258 8.10 16.19 -1.80
N THR A 259 8.72 16.95 -2.71
CA THR A 259 10.14 16.78 -3.04
C THR A 259 11.06 17.22 -1.89
N SER A 260 10.67 18.27 -1.17
CA SER A 260 11.38 18.79 0.02
C SER A 260 10.90 18.17 1.34
N ALA A 261 10.07 17.12 1.28
CA ALA A 261 9.48 16.49 2.46
C ALA A 261 10.55 16.07 3.48
N PRO A 262 10.42 16.47 4.75
CA PRO A 262 11.38 16.10 5.77
C PRO A 262 11.29 14.60 6.08
N ILE A 263 12.39 14.06 6.60
CA ILE A 263 12.39 12.73 7.20
C ILE A 263 11.61 12.83 8.51
N LEU A 264 10.53 12.05 8.63
CA LEU A 264 9.78 11.97 9.88
C LEU A 264 10.48 10.98 10.80
N GLN A 265 10.79 11.38 12.02
CA GLN A 265 11.38 10.45 13.00
C GLN A 265 10.29 9.57 13.62
N ALA A 266 10.68 8.35 14.01
CA ALA A 266 9.75 7.48 14.71
C ALA A 266 9.45 8.05 16.10
N ARG A 267 8.36 7.56 16.71
CA ARG A 267 7.99 7.94 18.07
C ARG A 267 8.94 7.25 19.04
N ASN A 268 9.58 8.02 19.91
CA ASN A 268 10.28 7.49 21.06
C ASN A 268 9.38 7.58 22.29
N TRP A 269 8.87 6.45 22.79
CA TRP A 269 7.95 6.41 23.93
C TRP A 269 8.57 6.88 25.26
N GLU A 270 9.90 6.99 25.34
CA GLU A 270 10.63 7.49 26.51
C GLU A 270 10.71 9.02 26.56
N LEU A 271 10.40 9.71 25.45
CA LEU A 271 10.46 11.17 25.35
C LEU A 271 9.07 11.81 25.41
N PRO A 272 8.91 12.98 26.06
CA PRO A 272 7.65 13.70 26.07
C PRO A 272 7.29 14.19 24.66
N PHE A 273 6.01 14.09 24.31
CA PHE A 273 5.47 14.61 23.06
C PHE A 273 5.25 16.12 23.16
N GLU A 274 5.71 16.86 22.15
CA GLU A 274 5.41 18.29 21.96
C GLU A 274 4.41 18.44 20.80
N LEU A 275 3.25 19.03 21.10
CA LEU A 275 2.26 19.39 20.09
C LEU A 275 2.33 20.90 19.83
N MET A 276 2.78 21.29 18.64
CA MET A 276 2.75 22.68 18.18
C MET A 276 1.55 22.87 17.26
N HIS A 277 0.75 23.91 17.45
CA HIS A 277 -0.39 24.18 16.58
C HIS A 277 -0.38 25.63 16.07
N SER A 278 -0.93 25.82 14.88
CA SER A 278 -1.19 27.13 14.28
C SER A 278 -2.59 27.13 13.68
N ALA A 279 -3.43 28.07 14.08
CA ALA A 279 -4.76 28.27 13.50
C ALA A 279 -4.75 29.50 12.60
N PHE A 280 -5.40 29.42 11.44
CA PHE A 280 -5.61 30.55 10.55
C PHE A 280 -6.99 30.46 9.92
N ASN A 281 -7.86 31.45 10.20
CA ASN A 281 -9.23 31.67 9.71
C ASN A 281 -10.16 30.45 9.57
N SER A 282 -9.82 29.49 8.69
CA SER A 282 -10.61 28.30 8.35
C SER A 282 -9.79 27.00 8.33
N ALA A 283 -8.54 27.02 8.77
CA ALA A 283 -7.69 25.83 8.81
C ALA A 283 -6.82 25.79 10.09
N LEU A 284 -6.73 24.60 10.67
CA LEU A 284 -5.84 24.26 11.77
C LEU A 284 -4.68 23.42 11.21
N GLY A 285 -3.45 23.82 11.51
CA GLY A 285 -2.24 23.02 11.32
C GLY A 285 -1.66 22.62 12.67
N ALA A 286 -1.15 21.41 12.78
CA ALA A 286 -0.46 20.92 13.95
C ALA A 286 0.79 20.12 13.55
N ILE A 287 1.79 20.15 14.40
CA ILE A 287 3.04 19.42 14.30
C ILE A 287 3.17 18.63 15.59
N LEU A 288 3.22 17.31 15.48
CA LEU A 288 3.62 16.45 16.57
C LEU A 288 5.14 16.25 16.46
N GLY A 289 5.86 16.56 17.52
CA GLY A 289 7.29 16.37 17.57
C GLY A 289 7.81 15.95 18.94
N GLN A 290 9.09 15.63 19.00
CA GLN A 290 9.79 15.25 20.22
C GLN A 290 11.12 15.97 20.32
N ARG A 291 11.54 16.23 21.56
CA ARG A 291 12.81 16.90 21.83
C ARG A 291 13.72 15.98 22.61
N THR A 292 14.90 15.73 22.04
CA THR A 292 15.91 14.86 22.66
C THR A 292 16.62 15.54 23.84
N ARG A 293 16.79 16.87 23.83
CA ARG A 293 17.35 17.67 24.94
C ARG A 293 16.84 19.12 24.91
N VAL A 294 16.73 19.76 26.08
CA VAL A 294 16.38 21.19 26.20
C VAL A 294 17.37 22.04 25.37
N GLY A 295 16.85 22.85 24.44
CA GLY A 295 17.64 23.70 23.54
C GLY A 295 17.95 23.14 22.15
N LYS A 296 17.64 21.86 21.86
CA LYS A 296 17.74 21.30 20.49
C LYS A 296 16.45 21.52 19.68
N LEU A 297 16.61 21.50 18.35
CA LEU A 297 15.51 21.47 17.37
C LEU A 297 14.54 20.32 17.69
N VAL A 298 13.24 20.60 17.55
CA VAL A 298 12.18 19.61 17.69
C VAL A 298 12.20 18.68 16.47
N HIS A 299 12.27 17.39 16.73
CA HIS A 299 12.16 16.37 15.70
C HIS A 299 10.70 16.15 15.33
N VAL A 300 10.36 16.23 14.05
CA VAL A 300 8.98 16.10 13.59
C VAL A 300 8.61 14.64 13.40
N ILE A 301 7.56 14.21 14.09
CA ILE A 301 6.97 12.87 13.98
C ILE A 301 5.87 12.88 12.92
N ALA A 302 5.01 13.89 12.95
CA ALA A 302 3.91 13.99 12.00
C ALA A 302 3.40 15.42 11.87
N TYR A 303 2.98 15.77 10.64
CA TYR A 303 2.12 16.91 10.40
C TYR A 303 0.65 16.48 10.40
N ALA A 304 -0.19 17.24 11.07
CA ALA A 304 -1.63 17.13 10.99
C ALA A 304 -2.20 18.46 10.50
N SER A 305 -3.27 18.41 9.72
CA SER A 305 -4.00 19.61 9.34
C SER A 305 -5.46 19.27 9.11
N ARG A 306 -6.34 20.19 9.47
CA ARG A 306 -7.78 20.05 9.32
C ARG A 306 -8.40 21.38 8.91
N ILE A 307 -9.39 21.32 8.03
CA ILE A 307 -10.25 22.48 7.70
C ILE A 307 -11.29 22.58 8.82
N MET A 308 -11.50 23.79 9.33
CA MET A 308 -12.55 24.05 10.33
C MET A 308 -13.85 24.37 9.62
N ASP A 309 -14.95 23.81 10.11
CA ASP A 309 -16.28 24.15 9.62
C ASP A 309 -16.57 25.63 9.94
N PRO A 310 -17.21 26.38 9.02
CA PRO A 310 -17.63 27.75 9.31
C PRO A 310 -18.66 27.73 10.44
N THR A 311 -18.35 28.44 11.54
CA THR A 311 -19.30 28.79 12.60
C THR A 311 -20.39 29.71 12.10
#